data_AF-A0A922A644-F1
#
_entry.id   AF-A0A922A644-F1
#
_cell.length_a   1.000
_cell.length_b   1.000
_cell.length_c   1.000
_cell.angle_alpha   90.00
_cell.angle_beta   90.00
_cell.angle_gamma   90.00
#
_symmetry.space_group_name_H-M   'P 1'
#
loop_
_entity.id
_entity.type
_entity.pdbx_description
1 polymer ?
#
loop_
_entity_poly.entity_id
_entity_poly.type
_entity_poly.pdbx_seq_one_letter_code
_entity_poly.pdbx_strand_id
1 'polypeptide(L)'
;MMERLAEKESEEDIEEAAESMFKEVLRNRPGYAVGRGHMVIPDPSPSMKNSRAYIRLSEKNARNKTEAEMYKAKLDSMMGDIAELRKNFSEHEKLLMSYRNTDLPDGSEAHRETQRDD
;
A
#
# COMPACT_ATOMS: atom_id res chain seq x y z
N MET A 1 -60.25 -7.88 17.99
CA MET A 1 -59.56 -6.64 18.39
C MET A 1 -58.07 -6.92 18.35
N MET A 2 -57.37 -6.29 17.41
CA MET A 2 -55.90 -6.20 17.42
C MET A 2 -55.52 -5.06 18.36
N GLU A 3 -54.73 -5.37 19.39
CA GLU A 3 -53.94 -4.45 20.22
C GLU A 3 -53.23 -5.38 21.22
N ARG A 4 -51.90 -5.52 21.30
CA ARG A 4 -50.81 -4.57 21.12
C ARG A 4 -49.54 -5.33 20.69
N LEU A 5 -49.11 -5.14 19.45
CA LEU A 5 -47.72 -5.32 19.04
C LEU A 5 -46.98 -4.03 19.37
N ALA A 6 -46.48 -3.90 20.60
CA ALA A 6 -45.56 -2.81 20.97
C ALA A 6 -44.91 -3.06 22.35
N GLU A 7 -44.44 -4.27 22.63
CA GLU A 7 -43.28 -4.37 23.52
C GLU A 7 -42.06 -4.17 22.62
N LYS A 8 -41.61 -2.92 22.58
CA LYS A 8 -40.34 -2.55 21.97
C LYS A 8 -39.29 -3.18 22.89
N GLU A 9 -38.91 -4.44 22.62
CA GLU A 9 -37.67 -5.02 23.16
C GLU A 9 -36.60 -3.96 22.98
N SER A 10 -35.91 -3.64 24.08
CA SER A 10 -35.03 -2.49 24.10
C SER A 10 -33.99 -2.66 22.98
N GLU A 11 -33.60 -1.57 22.33
CA GLU A 11 -32.60 -1.65 21.25
C GLU A 11 -31.27 -2.28 21.75
N GLU A 12 -31.02 -2.22 23.07
CA GLU A 12 -29.94 -2.90 23.79
C GLU A 12 -30.07 -4.44 23.77
N ASP A 13 -31.29 -4.98 23.93
CA ASP A 13 -31.55 -6.44 23.89
C ASP A 13 -31.29 -7.02 22.49
N ILE A 14 -31.57 -6.25 21.43
CA ILE A 14 -31.37 -6.67 20.04
C ILE A 14 -29.88 -6.71 19.69
N GLU A 15 -29.10 -5.73 20.16
CA GLU A 15 -27.67 -5.67 19.89
C GLU A 15 -26.92 -6.78 20.65
N GLU A 16 -27.30 -7.06 21.90
CA GLU A 16 -26.74 -8.17 22.68
C GLU A 16 -27.13 -9.54 22.10
N ALA A 17 -28.38 -9.71 21.66
CA ALA A 17 -28.84 -10.92 20.98
C ALA A 17 -28.13 -11.12 19.63
N ALA A 18 -27.97 -10.05 18.84
CA ALA A 18 -27.24 -10.10 17.58
C ALA A 18 -25.76 -10.45 17.82
N GLU A 19 -25.10 -9.84 18.80
CA GLU A 19 -23.71 -10.14 19.14
C GLU A 19 -23.56 -11.60 19.59
N SER A 20 -24.51 -12.12 20.37
CA SER A 20 -24.56 -13.52 20.80
C SER A 20 -24.70 -14.47 19.61
N MET A 21 -25.64 -14.20 18.70
CA MET A 21 -25.83 -14.97 17.47
C MET A 21 -24.60 -14.90 16.55
N PHE A 22 -23.99 -13.72 16.40
CA PHE A 22 -22.76 -13.55 15.64
C PHE A 22 -21.61 -14.36 16.25
N LYS A 23 -21.47 -14.35 17.58
CA LYS A 23 -20.47 -15.16 18.31
C LYS A 23 -20.71 -16.65 18.09
N GLU A 24 -21.96 -17.12 18.08
CA GLU A 24 -22.31 -18.53 17.85
C GLU A 24 -22.00 -18.97 16.40
N VAL A 25 -22.40 -18.19 15.41
CA VAL A 25 -22.14 -18.47 13.99
C VAL A 25 -20.64 -18.45 13.68
N LEU A 26 -19.92 -17.50 14.25
CA LEU A 26 -18.49 -17.32 13.96
C LEU A 26 -17.60 -18.29 14.75
N ARG A 27 -18.05 -18.80 15.91
CA ARG A 27 -17.36 -19.89 16.65
C ARG A 27 -17.10 -21.13 15.81
N ASN A 28 -17.99 -21.41 14.85
CA ASN A 28 -17.89 -22.58 13.98
C ASN A 28 -17.07 -22.33 12.70
N ARG A 29 -16.61 -21.09 12.47
CA ARG A 29 -15.80 -20.75 11.28
C ARG A 29 -14.31 -20.98 11.56
N PRO A 30 -13.62 -21.86 10.82
CA PRO A 30 -12.18 -22.04 10.98
C PRO A 30 -11.46 -20.71 10.71
N GLY A 31 -10.69 -20.24 11.70
CA GLY A 31 -9.94 -18.97 11.62
C GLY A 31 -10.62 -17.76 12.27
N TYR A 32 -11.80 -17.91 12.87
CA TYR A 32 -12.39 -16.86 13.72
C TYR A 32 -12.13 -17.22 15.18
N ALA A 33 -11.13 -16.58 15.80
CA ALA A 33 -10.86 -16.78 17.22
C ALA A 33 -11.91 -16.04 18.05
N VAL A 34 -12.59 -16.76 18.95
CA VAL A 34 -13.57 -16.23 19.89
C VAL A 34 -13.03 -14.99 20.58
N GLY A 35 -13.72 -13.84 20.41
CA GLY A 35 -13.45 -12.62 21.16
C GLY A 35 -12.46 -11.61 20.55
N ARG A 36 -12.03 -11.76 19.29
CA ARG A 36 -11.08 -10.80 18.69
C ARG A 36 -11.65 -9.90 17.57
N GLY A 37 -12.78 -10.22 16.95
CA GLY A 37 -13.37 -9.39 15.90
C GLY A 37 -12.58 -9.35 14.58
N HIS A 38 -11.51 -10.14 14.44
CA HIS A 38 -10.72 -10.29 13.21
C HIS A 38 -10.39 -11.76 12.94
N MET A 39 -10.20 -12.12 11.67
CA MET A 39 -9.69 -13.45 11.31
C MET A 39 -8.26 -13.60 11.85
N VAL A 40 -8.03 -14.66 12.61
CA VAL A 40 -6.73 -15.04 13.13
C VAL A 40 -6.41 -16.42 12.58
N ILE A 41 -5.25 -16.57 11.95
CA ILE A 41 -4.74 -17.90 11.62
C ILE A 41 -4.35 -18.56 12.95
N PRO A 42 -5.02 -19.63 13.39
CA PRO A 42 -4.72 -20.26 14.67
C PRO A 42 -3.32 -20.88 14.62
N ASP A 43 -2.64 -20.87 15.76
CA ASP A 43 -1.39 -21.62 15.88
C ASP A 43 -1.67 -23.11 15.61
N PRO A 44 -0.79 -23.79 14.84
CA PRO A 44 -0.95 -25.19 14.55
C PRO A 44 -0.82 -26.00 15.85
N SER A 45 -1.71 -26.98 16.02
CA SER A 45 -1.65 -27.87 17.18
C SER A 45 -0.31 -28.64 17.24
N PRO A 46 0.13 -29.08 18.43
CA PRO A 46 1.37 -29.85 18.56
C PRO A 46 1.43 -31.10 17.68
N SER A 47 0.29 -31.78 17.46
CA SER A 47 0.20 -32.94 16.58
C SER A 47 0.37 -32.58 15.10
N MET A 48 -0.13 -31.41 14.68
CA MET A 48 0.08 -30.91 13.31
C MET A 48 1.53 -30.53 13.05
N LYS A 49 2.23 -29.97 14.05
CA LYS A 49 3.63 -29.54 13.91
C LYS A 49 4.57 -30.69 13.54
N ASN A 50 4.24 -31.91 13.97
CA ASN A 50 5.01 -33.12 13.67
C ASN A 50 4.62 -33.78 12.32
N SER A 51 3.58 -33.27 11.65
CA SER A 51 3.19 -33.79 10.34
C SER A 51 4.22 -33.46 9.28
N ARG A 52 4.61 -34.45 8.47
CA ARG A 52 5.52 -34.27 7.32
C ARG A 52 5.03 -33.18 6.36
N ALA A 53 3.71 -33.05 6.20
CA ALA A 53 3.11 -32.01 5.37
C ALA A 53 3.37 -30.61 5.94
N TYR A 54 3.21 -30.46 7.26
CA TYR A 54 3.46 -29.20 7.96
C TYR A 54 4.93 -28.79 7.88
N ILE A 55 5.86 -29.72 8.14
CA ILE A 55 7.30 -29.47 8.06
C ILE A 55 7.67 -28.97 6.66
N ARG A 56 7.26 -29.69 5.60
CA ARG A 56 7.51 -29.28 4.21
C ARG A 56 6.93 -27.89 3.88
N LEU A 57 5.71 -27.61 4.34
CA LEU A 57 5.07 -26.31 4.15
C LEU A 57 5.83 -25.20 4.89
N SER A 58 6.25 -25.43 6.13
CA SER A 58 7.02 -24.47 6.91
C SER A 58 8.37 -24.15 6.28
N GLU A 59 9.10 -25.17 5.79
CA GLU A 59 10.37 -24.99 5.08
C GLU A 59 10.18 -24.20 3.78
N LYS A 60 9.16 -24.55 2.99
CA LYS A 60 8.85 -23.82 1.75
C LYS A 60 8.47 -22.38 2.05
N ASN A 61 7.68 -22.14 3.10
CA ASN A 61 7.27 -20.80 3.48
C ASN A 61 8.46 -19.96 3.96
N ALA A 62 9.40 -20.56 4.72
CA ALA A 62 10.64 -19.90 5.11
C ALA A 62 11.49 -19.50 3.89
N ARG A 63 11.65 -20.39 2.90
CA ARG A 63 12.35 -20.08 1.65
C ARG A 63 11.67 -18.95 0.87
N ASN A 64 10.35 -19.06 0.68
CA ASN A 64 9.58 -18.04 -0.01
C ASN A 64 9.71 -16.67 0.68
N LYS A 65 9.73 -16.63 2.01
CA LYS A 65 9.95 -15.40 2.77
C LYS A 65 11.33 -14.80 2.47
N THR A 66 12.39 -15.60 2.53
CA THR A 66 13.75 -15.12 2.22
C THR A 66 13.89 -14.63 0.78
N GLU A 67 13.28 -15.33 -0.18
CA GLU A 67 13.28 -14.91 -1.59
C GLU A 67 12.53 -13.60 -1.78
N ALA A 68 11.35 -13.45 -1.15
CA ALA A 68 10.57 -12.22 -1.21
C ALA A 68 11.32 -11.03 -0.62
N GLU A 69 12.01 -11.21 0.51
CA GLU A 69 12.84 -10.18 1.14
C GLU A 69 14.02 -9.78 0.22
N MET A 70 14.67 -10.75 -0.43
CA MET A 70 15.74 -10.49 -1.40
C MET A 70 15.23 -9.70 -2.61
N TYR A 71 14.09 -10.09 -3.19
CA TYR A 71 13.50 -9.37 -4.32
C TYR A 71 13.08 -7.96 -3.93
N LYS A 72 12.52 -7.79 -2.73
CA LYS A 72 12.17 -6.47 -2.20
C LYS A 72 13.42 -5.58 -2.11
N ALA A 73 14.50 -6.07 -1.51
CA ALA A 73 15.75 -5.33 -1.41
C ALA A 73 16.32 -4.93 -2.80
N LYS A 74 16.23 -5.85 -3.77
CA LYS A 74 16.66 -5.56 -5.15
C LYS A 74 15.81 -4.47 -5.81
N LEU A 75 14.49 -4.51 -5.63
CA LEU A 75 13.58 -3.49 -6.14
C LEU A 75 13.85 -2.13 -5.47
N ASP A 76 14.04 -2.11 -4.16
CA ASP A 76 14.36 -0.89 -3.41
C ASP A 76 15.66 -0.25 -3.92
N SER A 77 16.69 -1.06 -4.18
CA SER A 77 17.94 -0.59 -4.81
C SER A 77 17.69 0.00 -6.20
N MET A 78 16.98 -0.71 -7.07
CA MET A 78 16.70 -0.24 -8.44
C MET A 78 15.88 1.06 -8.44
N MET A 79 14.93 1.21 -7.51
CA MET A 79 14.17 2.46 -7.37
C MET A 79 15.09 3.62 -6.92
N GLY A 80 16.07 3.35 -6.06
CA GLY A 80 17.12 4.29 -5.71
C GLY A 80 17.93 4.75 -6.92
N ASP A 81 18.43 3.80 -7.71
CA ASP A 81 19.22 4.08 -8.91
C ASP A 81 18.42 4.92 -9.93
N ILE A 82 17.14 4.61 -10.13
CA ILE A 82 16.25 5.37 -11.01
C ILE A 82 16.04 6.80 -10.49
N ALA A 83 15.88 6.97 -9.17
CA ALA A 83 15.71 8.29 -8.57
C ALA A 83 16.98 9.14 -8.77
N GLU A 84 18.16 8.55 -8.60
CA GLU A 84 19.44 9.22 -8.87
C GLU A 84 19.59 9.59 -10.34
N LEU A 85 19.27 8.67 -11.25
CA LEU A 85 19.33 8.94 -12.69
C LEU A 85 18.42 10.10 -13.09
N ARG A 86 17.19 10.16 -12.55
CA ARG A 86 16.25 11.27 -12.77
C ARG A 86 16.79 12.60 -12.27
N LYS A 87 17.45 12.59 -11.10
CA LYS A 87 18.09 13.79 -10.54
C LYS A 87 19.21 14.28 -11.45
N ASN A 88 20.09 13.39 -11.89
CA ASN A 88 21.21 13.73 -12.78
C ASN A 88 20.72 14.32 -14.11
N PHE A 89 19.67 13.76 -14.71
CA PHE A 89 19.07 14.33 -15.92
C PHE A 89 18.50 15.74 -15.69
N SER A 90 17.81 15.97 -14.56
CA SER A 90 17.27 17.29 -14.23
C SER A 90 18.39 18.33 -14.01
N GLU A 91 19.48 17.93 -13.36
CA GLU A 91 20.64 18.81 -13.16
C GLU A 91 21.32 19.15 -14.49
N HIS A 92 21.49 18.16 -15.38
CA HIS A 92 22.04 18.40 -16.70
C HIS A 92 21.15 19.30 -17.57
N GLU A 93 19.82 19.15 -17.47
CA GLU A 93 18.87 20.02 -18.15
C GLU A 93 18.96 21.47 -17.65
N LYS A 94 19.04 21.68 -16.33
CA LYS A 94 19.26 23.01 -15.74
C LYS A 94 20.57 23.64 -16.22
N LEU A 95 21.63 22.84 -16.28
CA LEU A 95 22.93 23.30 -16.77
C LEU A 95 22.83 23.77 -18.23
N LEU A 96 22.21 22.98 -19.11
CA LEU A 96 21.98 23.35 -20.51
C LEU A 96 21.16 24.65 -20.65
N MET A 97 20.11 24.80 -19.85
CA MET A 97 19.30 26.04 -19.84
C MET A 97 20.12 27.24 -19.36
N SER A 98 20.99 27.07 -18.37
CA SER A 98 21.87 28.13 -17.89
C SER A 98 22.84 28.61 -18.98
N TYR A 99 23.46 27.69 -19.73
CA TYR A 99 24.34 28.03 -20.85
C TYR A 99 23.59 28.74 -21.99
N ARG A 100 22.38 28.26 -22.34
CA ARG A 100 21.57 28.91 -23.37
C ARG A 100 21.16 30.34 -22.99
N ASN A 101 20.91 30.59 -21.71
CA ASN A 101 20.56 31.92 -21.21
C ASN A 101 21.78 32.85 -21.12
N THR A 102 23.00 32.32 -21.03
CA THR A 102 24.24 33.13 -21.05
C THR A 102 24.74 33.42 -22.47
N ASP A 103 24.42 32.57 -23.45
CA ASP A 103 24.88 32.72 -24.86
C ASP A 103 23.93 33.55 -25.73
N LEU A 104 22.78 34.01 -25.20
CA LEU A 104 21.92 34.98 -25.85
C LEU A 104 22.35 36.39 -25.41
N PRO A 105 23.07 37.17 -26.25
CA PRO A 105 23.19 38.59 -25.99
C PRO A 105 21.79 39.20 -26.00
N ASP A 106 21.55 40.02 -24.99
CA ASP A 106 20.36 40.85 -24.82
C ASP A 106 19.89 41.40 -26.18
N GLY A 107 18.65 41.08 -26.55
CA GLY A 107 18.04 41.46 -27.83
C GLY A 107 17.67 42.95 -27.87
N SER A 108 18.64 43.83 -27.62
CA SER A 108 18.44 45.28 -27.49
C SER A 108 19.13 46.11 -28.60
N GLU A 109 19.75 45.49 -29.61
CA GLU A 109 20.37 46.22 -30.73
C GLU A 109 19.84 45.75 -32.09
N ALA A 110 18.87 46.48 -32.66
CA ALA A 110 18.81 46.86 -34.08
C ALA A 110 17.40 47.33 -34.53
N HIS A 111 16.77 48.26 -33.79
CA HIS A 111 15.92 49.25 -34.45
C HIS A 111 16.81 50.38 -34.98
N ARG A 112 17.60 50.11 -36.02
CA ARG A 112 18.14 51.20 -36.85
C ARG A 112 17.07 51.57 -37.86
N GLU A 113 16.30 52.58 -37.48
CA GLU A 113 15.46 53.37 -38.37
C GLU A 113 16.24 53.67 -39.65
N THR A 114 15.72 53.22 -40.78
CA THR A 114 16.19 53.67 -42.08
C THR A 114 15.60 55.06 -42.30
N GLN A 115 16.30 56.10 -41.85
CA GLN A 115 16.06 57.44 -42.37
C GLN A 115 16.39 57.41 -43.87
N ARG A 116 15.34 57.54 -44.68
CA ARG A 116 15.46 57.92 -46.09
C ARG A 116 15.62 59.43 -46.10
N ASP A 117 16.80 59.89 -46.51
CA ASP A 117 17.00 61.28 -46.90
C ASP A 117 16.51 61.46 -48.34
N ASP A 118 15.66 62.47 -48.55
CA ASP A 118 15.21 62.99 -49.85
C ASP A 118 16.28 63.85 -50.53
#